data_AF-A0A3S4D4U2-F1
#
_entry.id   AF-A0A3S4D4U2-F1
#
_cell.length_a   1.000
_cell.length_b   1.000
_cell.length_c   1.000
_cell.angle_alpha   90.00
_cell.angle_beta   90.00
_cell.angle_gamma   90.00
#
_symmetry.space_group_name_H-M   'P 1'
#
loop_
_entity.id
_entity.type
_entity.pdbx_description
1 polymer ?
#
loop_
_entity_poly.entity_id
_entity_poly.type
_entity_poly.pdbx_seq_one_letter_code
_entity_poly.pdbx_strand_id
1 'polypeptide(L)'
;MFTSARKSMPALDYVSIIRSVYGDRWALLFGAFNSAGIAAVSALKANAPILFVMAAALLLVGFIRFANMRAFWHAGIGNEDAEAAERWEQRALVGGALVAVAHGIWCLVAILIVRDPFAELASITLTIAATVGLVARNFGLDRLLTVQILSLSVPLWIAMILRGDFYYQLLAAMLVLLLINFRKLAGDVRAILLSAVHGRAEVSRLAAELDIAITTLQHGLLMLDENGMVTLVNERALKTLALFNVQKPIGQHYTAILDALNATGRVPERSIARLSEMIGQRTSGKGLLSIDGGAHYEVTLSSRRSRSVLLLEDITERVTAEERINFIARHDTLTELPNRSYFGELALEALQKQAAAGRRAP
;
A
#
# COMPACT_ATOMS: atom_id res chain seq x y z
N MET A 1 18.31 13.17 17.85
CA MET A 1 18.24 14.41 17.04
C MET A 1 19.43 14.55 16.08
N PHE A 2 20.67 14.25 16.51
CA PHE A 2 21.87 14.39 15.64
C PHE A 2 22.42 13.08 15.04
N THR A 3 21.72 11.97 15.21
CA THR A 3 22.10 10.66 14.64
C THR A 3 21.58 10.52 13.21
N SER A 4 22.31 9.82 12.35
CA SER A 4 21.84 9.52 10.98
C SER A 4 20.52 8.76 11.01
N ALA A 5 19.65 9.05 10.03
CA ALA A 5 18.37 8.34 9.87
C ALA A 5 18.55 6.86 9.49
N ARG A 6 19.74 6.47 9.02
CA ARG A 6 20.12 5.06 8.77
C ARG A 6 19.86 4.16 9.98
N LYS A 7 20.06 4.67 11.20
CA LYS A 7 19.90 3.88 12.44
C LYS A 7 18.43 3.67 12.86
N SER A 8 17.50 4.35 12.22
CA SER A 8 16.09 4.39 12.63
C SER A 8 15.10 3.84 11.60
N MET A 9 15.56 3.47 10.40
CA MET A 9 14.69 3.11 9.27
C MET A 9 15.28 1.95 8.46
N PRO A 10 14.44 1.12 7.81
CA PRO A 10 14.89 0.14 6.82
C PRO A 10 15.70 0.80 5.69
N ALA A 11 16.63 0.06 5.10
CA ALA A 11 17.54 0.58 4.06
C ALA A 11 16.79 1.16 2.85
N LEU A 12 15.76 0.45 2.37
CA LEU A 12 14.91 0.89 1.25
C LEU A 12 14.25 2.24 1.52
N ASP A 13 13.63 2.41 2.69
CA ASP A 13 12.95 3.64 3.07
C ASP A 13 13.94 4.79 3.26
N TYR A 14 15.08 4.50 3.88
CA TYR A 14 16.14 5.47 4.09
C TYR A 14 16.71 5.99 2.77
N VAL A 15 17.04 5.10 1.82
CA VAL A 15 17.53 5.48 0.49
C VAL A 15 16.46 6.29 -0.27
N SER A 16 15.19 5.91 -0.16
CA SER A 16 14.07 6.64 -0.77
C SER A 16 13.96 8.08 -0.25
N ILE A 17 14.09 8.27 1.07
CA ILE A 17 14.13 9.61 1.69
C ILE A 17 15.34 10.41 1.21
N ILE A 18 16.52 9.78 1.10
CA ILE A 18 17.69 10.48 0.56
C ILE A 18 17.45 10.90 -0.90
N ARG A 19 16.89 10.02 -1.74
CA ARG A 19 16.54 10.38 -3.14
C ARG A 19 15.58 11.56 -3.21
N SER A 20 14.60 11.65 -2.30
CA SER A 20 13.63 12.77 -2.31
C SER A 20 14.29 14.12 -2.01
N VAL A 21 15.27 14.16 -1.10
CA VAL A 21 16.06 15.37 -0.79
C VAL A 21 16.84 15.89 -2.01
N TYR A 22 17.24 14.99 -2.90
CA TYR A 22 17.95 15.29 -4.14
C TYR A 22 17.03 15.40 -5.37
N GLY A 23 15.71 15.29 -5.21
CA GLY A 23 14.74 15.16 -6.30
C GLY A 23 14.61 16.40 -7.19
N ASP A 24 14.47 17.58 -6.60
CA ASP A 24 14.13 18.80 -7.35
C ASP A 24 15.24 19.85 -7.29
N ARG A 25 16.24 19.65 -8.16
CA ARG A 25 17.41 20.52 -8.30
C ARG A 25 17.10 21.93 -8.81
N TRP A 26 16.07 22.08 -9.64
CA TRP A 26 15.75 23.36 -10.27
C TRP A 26 15.08 24.32 -9.31
N ALA A 27 14.12 23.85 -8.51
CA ALA A 27 13.51 24.71 -7.50
C ALA A 27 14.54 25.19 -6.45
N LEU A 28 15.58 24.40 -6.17
CA LEU A 28 16.68 24.84 -5.31
C LEU A 28 17.48 25.97 -5.94
N LEU A 29 17.82 25.83 -7.22
CA LEU A 29 18.59 26.85 -7.95
C LEU A 29 17.78 28.14 -8.12
N PHE A 30 16.49 28.06 -8.46
CA PHE A 30 15.61 29.22 -8.51
C PHE A 30 15.49 29.91 -7.15
N GLY A 31 15.44 29.15 -6.05
CA GLY A 31 15.49 29.71 -4.70
C GLY A 31 16.77 30.51 -4.45
N ALA A 32 17.94 30.00 -4.87
CA ALA A 32 19.21 30.72 -4.74
C ALA A 32 19.24 32.01 -5.60
N PHE A 33 18.73 31.96 -6.84
CA PHE A 33 18.60 33.15 -7.69
C PHE A 33 17.67 34.19 -7.07
N ASN A 34 16.55 33.77 -6.51
CA ASN A 34 15.62 34.67 -5.85
C ASN A 34 16.28 35.36 -4.64
N SER A 35 16.95 34.60 -3.76
CA SER A 35 17.64 35.20 -2.60
C SER A 35 18.78 36.12 -2.99
N ALA A 36 19.57 35.76 -3.99
CA ALA A 36 20.64 36.62 -4.47
C ALA A 36 20.13 37.86 -5.18
N GLY A 37 19.07 37.75 -5.99
CA GLY A 37 18.44 38.88 -6.66
C GLY A 37 17.92 39.90 -5.66
N ILE A 38 17.20 39.43 -4.62
CA ILE A 38 16.71 40.31 -3.56
C ILE A 38 17.87 40.94 -2.77
N ALA A 39 18.91 40.17 -2.41
CA ALA A 39 20.10 40.72 -1.75
C ALA A 39 20.80 41.80 -2.61
N ALA A 40 20.88 41.62 -3.93
CA ALA A 40 21.44 42.60 -4.85
C ALA A 40 20.58 43.86 -4.97
N VAL A 41 19.24 43.72 -5.02
CA VAL A 41 18.32 44.87 -4.98
C VAL A 41 18.47 45.63 -3.66
N SER A 42 18.59 44.92 -2.53
CA SER A 42 18.88 45.55 -1.23
C SER A 42 20.23 46.28 -1.23
N ALA A 43 21.25 45.71 -1.87
CA ALA A 43 22.57 46.35 -2.03
C ALA A 43 22.48 47.68 -2.78
N LEU A 44 21.77 47.70 -3.91
CA LEU A 44 21.54 48.90 -4.72
C LEU A 44 20.73 49.94 -3.94
N LYS A 45 19.64 49.52 -3.30
CA LYS A 45 18.72 50.43 -2.60
C LYS A 45 19.35 51.08 -1.37
N ALA A 46 20.20 50.35 -0.66
CA ALA A 46 20.89 50.80 0.55
C ALA A 46 22.29 51.38 0.26
N ASN A 47 22.74 51.41 -1.01
CA ASN A 47 24.10 51.76 -1.41
C ASN A 47 25.19 51.01 -0.59
N ALA A 48 24.96 49.71 -0.36
CA ALA A 48 25.74 48.89 0.56
C ALA A 48 26.42 47.73 -0.18
N PRO A 49 27.70 47.86 -0.59
CA PRO A 49 28.37 46.86 -1.43
C PRO A 49 28.55 45.50 -0.75
N ILE A 50 28.56 45.46 0.59
CA ILE A 50 28.62 44.22 1.37
C ILE A 50 27.47 43.26 1.05
N LEU A 51 26.30 43.77 0.65
CA LEU A 51 25.16 42.93 0.27
C LEU A 51 25.34 42.26 -1.11
N PHE A 52 26.16 42.81 -2.01
CA PHE A 52 26.54 42.10 -3.24
C PHE A 52 27.42 40.90 -2.94
N VAL A 53 28.31 40.99 -1.94
CA VAL A 53 29.08 39.83 -1.47
C VAL A 53 28.14 38.74 -0.97
N MET A 54 27.05 39.13 -0.28
CA MET A 54 26.05 38.17 0.19
C MET A 54 25.23 37.56 -0.94
N ALA A 55 24.83 38.34 -1.94
CA ALA A 55 24.20 37.83 -3.15
C ALA A 55 25.08 36.80 -3.87
N ALA A 56 26.38 37.12 -4.04
CA ALA A 56 27.35 36.22 -4.66
C ALA A 56 27.54 34.93 -3.85
N ALA A 57 27.62 35.02 -2.52
CA ALA A 57 27.73 33.85 -1.64
C ALA A 57 26.50 32.93 -1.75
N LEU A 58 25.29 33.49 -1.76
CA LEU A 58 24.04 32.74 -1.92
C LEU A 58 23.97 32.01 -3.27
N LEU A 59 24.37 32.67 -4.36
CA LEU A 59 24.48 32.04 -5.68
C LEU A 59 25.52 30.93 -5.70
N LEU A 60 26.72 31.20 -5.16
CA LEU A 60 27.82 30.25 -5.15
C LEU A 60 27.42 28.95 -4.42
N VAL A 61 26.82 29.07 -3.23
CA VAL A 61 26.31 27.90 -2.50
C VAL A 61 25.19 27.20 -3.29
N GLY A 62 24.31 27.96 -3.96
CA GLY A 62 23.29 27.42 -4.86
C GLY A 62 23.88 26.56 -5.99
N PHE A 63 24.92 27.05 -6.66
CA PHE A 63 25.61 26.31 -7.72
C PHE A 63 26.35 25.08 -7.19
N ILE A 64 27.04 25.19 -6.04
CA ILE A 64 27.69 24.04 -5.39
C ILE A 64 26.66 22.95 -5.10
N ARG A 65 25.49 23.32 -4.56
CA ARG A 65 24.41 22.36 -4.29
C ARG A 65 23.83 21.77 -5.56
N PHE A 66 23.64 22.56 -6.60
CA PHE A 66 23.17 22.07 -7.90
C PHE A 66 24.14 21.05 -8.50
N ALA A 67 25.45 21.33 -8.46
CA ALA A 67 26.49 20.40 -8.89
C ALA A 67 26.51 19.13 -8.04
N ASN A 68 26.39 19.24 -6.71
CA ASN A 68 26.29 18.09 -5.81
C ASN A 68 25.04 17.24 -6.09
N MET A 69 23.91 17.86 -6.41
CA MET A 69 22.69 17.15 -6.80
C MET A 69 22.83 16.45 -8.14
N ARG A 70 23.51 17.07 -9.10
CA ARG A 70 23.86 16.40 -10.36
C ARG A 70 24.75 15.19 -10.09
N ALA A 71 25.77 15.33 -9.23
CA ALA A 71 26.67 14.25 -8.87
C ALA A 71 25.94 13.08 -8.17
N PHE A 72 24.94 13.37 -7.32
CA PHE A 72 24.11 12.33 -6.69
C PHE A 72 23.42 11.44 -7.74
N TRP A 73 22.78 12.05 -8.73
CA TRP A 73 22.08 11.31 -9.78
C TRP A 73 23.03 10.58 -10.73
N HIS A 74 24.23 11.09 -10.96
CA HIS A 74 25.26 10.37 -11.74
C HIS A 74 25.85 9.19 -10.98
N ALA A 75 25.91 9.25 -9.65
CA ALA A 75 26.45 8.16 -8.83
C ALA A 75 25.55 6.92 -8.80
N GLY A 76 24.27 7.04 -9.17
CA GLY A 76 23.40 5.88 -9.42
C GLY A 76 23.27 4.93 -8.23
N ILE A 77 23.12 5.45 -7.00
CA ILE A 77 23.06 4.61 -5.78
C ILE A 77 21.99 3.51 -5.90
N GLY A 78 22.28 2.32 -5.39
CA GLY A 78 21.33 1.20 -5.34
C GLY A 78 20.20 1.46 -4.34
N ASN A 79 19.07 0.75 -4.49
CA ASN A 79 17.88 0.96 -3.64
C ASN A 79 18.10 0.55 -2.17
N GLU A 80 19.06 -0.32 -1.90
CA GLU A 80 19.38 -0.79 -0.53
C GLU A 80 20.77 -0.35 -0.06
N ASP A 81 21.47 0.49 -0.84
CA ASP A 81 22.82 0.96 -0.52
C ASP A 81 22.81 2.07 0.54
N ALA A 82 22.56 1.66 1.78
CA ALA A 82 22.48 2.55 2.94
C ALA A 82 23.81 3.28 3.23
N GLU A 83 24.95 2.69 2.88
CA GLU A 83 26.27 3.28 3.12
C GLU A 83 26.60 4.41 2.14
N ALA A 84 26.28 4.23 0.86
CA ALA A 84 26.33 5.32 -0.10
C ALA A 84 25.34 6.42 0.29
N ALA A 85 24.11 6.05 0.66
CA ALA A 85 23.08 7.01 1.08
C ALA A 85 23.52 7.85 2.29
N GLU A 86 24.22 7.27 3.27
CA GLU A 86 24.76 8.01 4.43
C GLU A 86 25.81 9.07 4.04
N ARG A 87 26.69 8.76 3.08
CA ARG A 87 27.64 9.74 2.54
C ARG A 87 26.91 10.91 1.87
N TRP A 88 25.82 10.62 1.15
CA TRP A 88 24.99 11.65 0.52
C TRP A 88 24.14 12.43 1.54
N GLU A 89 23.73 11.83 2.64
CA GLU A 89 23.12 12.52 3.79
C GLU A 89 24.09 13.55 4.35
N GLN A 90 25.35 13.16 4.60
CA GLN A 90 26.37 14.07 5.13
C GLN A 90 26.64 15.24 4.18
N ARG A 91 26.72 15.00 2.87
CA ARG A 91 26.86 16.06 1.87
C ARG A 91 25.63 16.99 1.83
N ALA A 92 24.43 16.42 1.94
CA ALA A 92 23.20 17.21 2.01
C ALA A 92 23.15 18.07 3.29
N LEU A 93 23.64 17.54 4.41
CA LEU A 93 23.77 18.25 5.69
C LEU A 93 24.70 19.45 5.57
N VAL A 94 25.90 19.26 5.05
CA VAL A 94 26.86 20.36 4.87
C VAL A 94 26.31 21.41 3.90
N GLY A 95 25.83 21.00 2.73
CA GLY A 95 25.26 21.93 1.75
C GLY A 95 24.03 22.67 2.28
N GLY A 96 23.16 21.97 3.00
CA GLY A 96 21.98 22.54 3.63
C GLY A 96 22.33 23.55 4.72
N ALA A 97 23.32 23.24 5.57
CA ALA A 97 23.81 24.13 6.62
C ALA A 97 24.46 25.40 6.03
N LEU A 98 25.24 25.28 4.96
CA LEU A 98 25.86 26.44 4.29
C LEU A 98 24.81 27.45 3.79
N VAL A 99 23.72 26.99 3.18
CA VAL A 99 22.62 27.87 2.75
C VAL A 99 21.95 28.55 3.94
N ALA A 100 21.70 27.79 5.01
CA ALA A 100 21.08 28.29 6.22
C ALA A 100 21.93 29.37 6.91
N VAL A 101 23.23 29.10 7.09
CA VAL A 101 24.19 30.08 7.61
C VAL A 101 24.24 31.32 6.72
N ALA A 102 24.29 31.17 5.39
CA ALA A 102 24.33 32.32 4.47
C ALA A 102 23.10 33.23 4.62
N HIS A 103 21.90 32.67 4.79
CA HIS A 103 20.69 33.46 5.08
C HIS A 103 20.76 34.12 6.46
N GLY A 104 21.22 33.39 7.49
CA GLY A 104 21.40 33.94 8.83
C GLY A 104 22.39 35.11 8.86
N ILE A 105 23.54 34.98 8.19
CA ILE A 105 24.53 36.06 8.05
C ILE A 105 23.96 37.23 7.25
N TRP A 106 23.22 36.97 6.18
CA TRP A 106 22.59 38.02 5.40
C TRP A 106 21.63 38.88 6.25
N CYS A 107 20.78 38.24 7.06
CA CYS A 107 19.96 38.95 8.05
C CYS A 107 20.81 39.74 9.04
N LEU A 108 21.90 39.14 9.56
CA LEU A 108 22.79 39.80 10.50
C LEU A 108 23.42 41.07 9.91
N VAL A 109 23.94 40.98 8.69
CA VAL A 109 24.53 42.12 7.97
C VAL A 109 23.47 43.19 7.71
N ALA A 110 22.27 42.81 7.27
CA ALA A 110 21.20 43.76 7.01
C ALA A 110 20.78 44.52 8.28
N ILE A 111 20.60 43.81 9.40
CA ILE A 111 20.10 44.34 10.66
C ILE A 111 21.16 45.17 11.40
N LEU A 112 22.39 44.67 11.54
CA LEU A 112 23.40 45.31 12.40
C LEU A 112 24.28 46.31 11.64
N ILE A 113 24.61 46.04 10.38
CA ILE A 113 25.61 46.79 9.61
C ILE A 113 24.95 47.78 8.66
N VAL A 114 24.07 47.30 7.78
CA VAL A 114 23.48 48.12 6.70
C VAL A 114 22.41 49.08 7.26
N ARG A 115 21.56 48.57 8.16
CA ARG A 115 20.52 49.37 8.85
C ARG A 115 19.53 50.06 7.91
N ASP A 116 19.29 49.47 6.74
CA ASP A 116 18.29 49.95 5.77
C ASP A 116 16.97 49.16 5.95
N PRO A 117 15.82 49.85 6.09
CA PRO A 117 14.54 49.18 6.34
C PRO A 117 14.15 48.16 5.26
N PHE A 118 14.47 48.43 3.99
CA PHE A 118 14.15 47.50 2.91
C PHE A 118 15.06 46.26 2.97
N ALA A 119 16.36 46.44 3.18
CA ALA A 119 17.30 45.32 3.32
C ALA A 119 16.95 44.40 4.50
N GLU A 120 16.53 44.98 5.62
CA GLU A 120 16.10 44.24 6.81
C GLU A 120 14.84 43.43 6.55
N LEU A 121 13.78 44.08 6.06
CA LEU A 121 12.52 43.40 5.74
C LEU A 121 12.73 42.29 4.71
N ALA A 122 13.45 42.60 3.63
CA ALA A 122 13.73 41.64 2.57
C ALA A 122 14.48 40.39 3.07
N SER A 123 15.53 40.59 3.86
CA SER A 123 16.32 39.48 4.42
C SER A 123 15.51 38.61 5.37
N ILE A 124 14.72 39.21 6.28
CA ILE A 124 13.90 38.48 7.25
C ILE A 124 12.79 37.71 6.53
N THR A 125 12.03 38.38 5.67
CA THR A 125 10.91 37.76 4.94
C THR A 125 11.37 36.57 4.12
N LEU A 126 12.48 36.72 3.39
CA LEU A 126 12.94 35.65 2.53
C LEU A 126 13.58 34.50 3.31
N THR A 127 14.21 34.79 4.45
CA THR A 127 14.73 33.77 5.38
C THR A 127 13.61 32.94 6.00
N ILE A 128 12.48 33.56 6.38
CA ILE A 128 11.30 32.84 6.86
C ILE A 128 10.68 32.01 5.74
N ALA A 129 10.51 32.58 4.54
CA ALA A 129 9.97 31.86 3.39
C ALA A 129 10.83 30.65 3.02
N ALA A 130 12.16 30.79 3.05
CA ALA A 130 13.08 29.68 2.84
C ALA A 130 12.87 28.57 3.88
N THR A 131 12.63 28.92 5.14
CA THR A 131 12.42 27.94 6.23
C THR A 131 11.21 27.05 5.97
N VAL A 132 10.11 27.59 5.40
CA VAL A 132 8.95 26.79 4.98
C VAL A 132 9.35 25.75 3.93
N GLY A 133 10.12 26.15 2.92
CA GLY A 133 10.64 25.25 1.90
C GLY A 133 11.59 24.18 2.47
N LEU A 134 12.40 24.52 3.47
CA LEU A 134 13.27 23.58 4.18
C LEU A 134 12.45 22.49 4.89
N VAL A 135 11.41 22.89 5.62
CA VAL A 135 10.49 21.97 6.32
C VAL A 135 9.81 21.04 5.32
N ALA A 136 9.24 21.58 4.26
CA ALA A 136 8.48 20.82 3.26
C ALA A 136 9.34 19.78 2.52
N ARG A 137 10.65 20.01 2.37
CA ARG A 137 11.54 19.13 1.59
C ARG A 137 12.36 18.17 2.45
N ASN A 138 12.67 18.57 3.68
CA ASN A 138 13.61 17.86 4.54
C ASN A 138 12.97 17.27 5.80
N PHE A 139 11.63 17.28 5.93
CA PHE A 139 10.92 16.70 7.08
C PHE A 139 11.30 15.23 7.36
N GLY A 140 11.70 14.48 6.33
CA GLY A 140 12.13 13.09 6.41
C GLY A 140 13.47 12.89 7.13
N LEU A 141 14.29 13.93 7.25
CA LEU A 141 15.62 13.88 7.89
C LEU A 141 15.69 14.86 9.06
N ASP A 142 15.32 14.40 10.27
CA ASP A 142 15.27 15.24 11.49
C ASP A 142 16.62 15.94 11.78
N ARG A 143 17.73 15.23 11.60
CA ARG A 143 19.09 15.78 11.78
C ARG A 143 19.38 16.93 10.82
N LEU A 144 19.12 16.72 9.52
CA LEU A 144 19.34 17.73 8.49
C LEU A 144 18.52 18.99 8.79
N LEU A 145 17.21 18.82 8.99
CA LEU A 145 16.31 19.94 9.25
C LEU A 145 16.71 20.70 10.52
N THR A 146 17.06 19.99 11.58
CA THR A 146 17.50 20.60 12.85
C THR A 146 18.74 21.47 12.66
N VAL A 147 19.76 20.94 11.99
CA VAL A 147 21.01 21.68 11.76
C VAL A 147 20.73 22.92 10.94
N GLN A 148 19.89 22.84 9.91
CA GLN A 148 19.55 24.00 9.09
C GLN A 148 18.76 25.06 9.84
N ILE A 149 17.74 24.66 10.61
CA ILE A 149 16.96 25.59 11.45
C ILE A 149 17.91 26.32 12.40
N LEU A 150 18.73 25.60 13.17
CA LEU A 150 19.68 26.23 14.10
C LEU A 150 20.68 27.16 13.39
N SER A 151 21.24 26.71 12.26
CA SER A 151 22.24 27.47 11.49
C SER A 151 21.68 28.78 10.92
N LEU A 152 20.40 28.82 10.58
CA LEU A 152 19.72 30.00 10.07
C LEU A 152 19.26 30.93 11.20
N SER A 153 18.71 30.35 12.27
CA SER A 153 18.05 31.10 13.34
C SER A 153 19.02 31.73 14.32
N VAL A 154 20.13 31.06 14.66
CA VAL A 154 21.09 31.57 15.64
C VAL A 154 21.69 32.92 15.21
N PRO A 155 22.23 33.09 13.98
CA PRO A 155 22.74 34.39 13.54
C PRO A 155 21.66 35.48 13.50
N LEU A 156 20.43 35.12 13.08
CA LEU A 156 19.29 36.04 13.06
C LEU A 156 18.91 36.52 14.47
N TRP A 157 18.87 35.62 15.45
CA TRP A 157 18.60 35.99 16.85
C TRP A 157 19.70 36.86 17.43
N ILE A 158 20.97 36.51 17.18
CA ILE A 158 22.12 37.33 17.60
C ILE A 158 21.96 38.74 17.02
N ALA A 159 21.62 38.86 15.74
CA ALA A 159 21.40 40.15 15.10
C ALA A 159 20.30 40.98 15.77
N MET A 160 19.16 40.35 16.08
CA MET A 160 18.03 41.03 16.72
C MET A 160 18.31 41.43 18.17
N ILE A 161 18.97 40.57 18.94
CA ILE A 161 19.33 40.86 20.34
C ILE A 161 20.35 42.00 20.40
N LEU A 162 21.40 41.93 19.57
CA LEU A 162 22.46 42.93 19.55
C LEU A 162 22.02 44.28 18.98
N ARG A 163 20.90 44.33 18.23
CA ARG A 163 20.31 45.61 17.80
C ARG A 163 19.85 46.46 18.99
N GLY A 164 19.57 45.84 20.13
CA GLY A 164 19.35 46.54 21.41
C GLY A 164 17.99 47.22 21.57
N ASP A 165 17.06 47.03 20.62
CA ASP A 165 15.70 47.58 20.67
C ASP A 165 14.72 46.52 21.20
N PHE A 166 13.84 46.92 22.12
CA PHE A 166 12.80 46.07 22.71
C PHE A 166 11.95 45.35 21.66
N TYR A 167 11.56 46.03 20.57
CA TYR A 167 10.75 45.43 19.52
C TYR A 167 11.50 44.34 18.75
N TYR A 168 12.81 44.49 18.54
CA TYR A 168 13.64 43.46 17.90
C TYR A 168 13.83 42.24 18.81
N GLN A 169 13.98 42.45 20.12
CA GLN A 169 14.06 41.36 21.10
C GLN A 169 12.74 40.59 21.19
N LEU A 170 11.59 41.29 21.20
CA LEU A 170 10.28 40.67 21.16
C LEU A 170 10.08 39.87 19.86
N LEU A 171 10.48 40.43 18.71
CA LEU A 171 10.43 39.74 17.43
C LEU A 171 11.31 38.48 17.43
N ALA A 172 12.51 38.53 18.02
CA ALA A 172 13.38 37.36 18.18
C ALA A 172 12.68 36.25 18.97
N ALA A 173 12.00 36.59 20.07
CA ALA A 173 11.22 35.65 20.86
C ALA A 173 10.06 35.02 20.06
N MET A 174 9.34 35.81 19.27
CA MET A 174 8.27 35.30 18.39
C MET A 174 8.81 34.38 17.29
N LEU A 175 9.99 34.67 16.75
CA LEU A 175 10.65 33.79 15.79
C LEU A 175 11.05 32.44 16.39
N VAL A 176 11.48 32.39 17.66
CA VAL A 176 11.70 31.11 18.36
C VAL A 176 10.43 30.27 18.36
N LEU A 177 9.29 30.87 18.68
CA LEU A 177 8.00 30.18 18.68
C LEU A 177 7.63 29.68 17.27
N LEU A 178 7.85 30.49 16.25
CA LEU A 178 7.63 30.10 14.85
C LEU A 178 8.48 28.89 14.45
N LEU A 179 9.74 28.83 14.88
CA LEU A 179 10.65 27.74 14.56
C LEU A 179 10.30 26.44 15.30
N ILE A 180 9.82 26.54 16.54
CA ILE A 180 9.22 25.41 17.26
C ILE A 180 8.01 24.87 16.48
N ASN A 181 7.14 25.77 16.00
CA ASN A 181 5.99 25.38 15.19
C ASN A 181 6.40 24.67 13.89
N PHE A 182 7.39 25.20 13.17
CA PHE A 182 7.92 24.54 11.96
C PHE A 182 8.53 23.16 12.23
N ARG A 183 9.23 23.01 13.36
CA ARG A 183 9.75 21.69 13.76
C ARG A 183 8.63 20.71 14.08
N LYS A 184 7.58 21.16 14.78
CA LYS A 184 6.40 20.34 15.06
C LYS A 184 5.70 19.93 13.75
N LEU A 185 5.48 20.89 12.86
CA LEU A 185 4.86 20.66 11.54
C LEU A 185 5.64 19.63 10.71
N ALA A 186 6.98 19.69 10.67
CA ALA A 186 7.80 18.66 10.04
C ALA A 186 7.58 17.27 10.67
N GLY A 187 7.49 17.21 11.99
CA GLY A 187 7.20 15.97 12.72
C GLY A 187 5.85 15.38 12.32
N ASP A 188 4.82 16.21 12.28
CA ASP A 188 3.45 15.82 11.94
C ASP A 188 3.35 15.33 10.49
N VAL A 189 3.94 16.06 9.53
CA VAL A 189 3.99 15.65 8.11
C VAL A 189 4.72 14.31 7.95
N ARG A 190 5.86 14.14 8.63
CA ARG A 190 6.60 12.87 8.63
C ARG A 190 5.74 11.73 9.18
N ALA A 191 5.01 11.95 10.27
CA ALA A 191 4.15 10.94 10.88
C ALA A 191 3.00 10.52 9.97
N ILE A 192 2.35 11.48 9.30
CA ILE A 192 1.28 11.21 8.31
C ILE A 192 1.81 10.38 7.14
N LEU A 193 2.98 10.70 6.62
CA LEU A 193 3.55 9.97 5.49
C LEU A 193 3.98 8.55 5.88
N LEU A 194 4.62 8.38 7.03
CA LEU A 194 5.00 7.07 7.52
C LEU A 194 3.78 6.19 7.81
N SER A 195 2.72 6.75 8.40
CA SER A 195 1.49 5.99 8.64
C SER A 195 0.80 5.58 7.33
N ALA A 196 0.78 6.45 6.33
CA ALA A 196 0.25 6.13 5.00
C ALA A 196 1.04 5.02 4.30
N VAL A 197 2.38 5.06 4.38
CA VAL A 197 3.26 4.03 3.81
C VAL A 197 3.08 2.69 4.52
N HIS A 198 3.09 2.68 5.85
CA HIS A 198 2.87 1.46 6.64
C HIS A 198 1.48 0.86 6.39
N GLY A 199 0.44 1.69 6.31
CA GLY A 199 -0.92 1.22 5.98
C GLY A 199 -0.98 0.52 4.63
N ARG A 200 -0.31 1.07 3.60
CA ARG A 200 -0.25 0.44 2.28
C ARG A 200 0.56 -0.86 2.27
N ALA A 201 1.67 -0.90 3.00
CA ALA A 201 2.50 -2.10 3.12
C ALA A 201 1.73 -3.24 3.79
N GLU A 202 0.99 -2.95 4.86
CA GLU A 202 0.20 -3.94 5.59
C GLU A 202 -0.96 -4.49 4.74
N VAL A 203 -1.68 -3.64 4.01
CA VAL A 203 -2.72 -4.10 3.07
C VAL A 203 -2.14 -5.01 1.99
N SER A 204 -0.95 -4.68 1.48
CA SER A 204 -0.28 -5.49 0.46
C SER A 204 0.19 -6.84 1.04
N ARG A 205 0.70 -6.85 2.28
CA ARG A 205 1.07 -8.07 3.00
C ARG A 205 -0.14 -8.99 3.22
N LEU A 206 -1.24 -8.43 3.72
CA LEU A 206 -2.49 -9.18 3.93
C LEU A 206 -3.06 -9.73 2.62
N ALA A 207 -3.00 -8.94 1.53
CA ALA A 207 -3.44 -9.41 0.22
C ALA A 207 -2.58 -10.59 -0.28
N ALA A 208 -1.26 -10.53 -0.09
CA ALA A 208 -0.36 -11.63 -0.45
C ALA A 208 -0.61 -12.88 0.40
N GLU A 209 -0.82 -12.72 1.71
CA GLU A 209 -1.17 -13.83 2.60
C GLU A 209 -2.51 -14.48 2.22
N LEU A 210 -3.51 -13.67 1.86
CA LEU A 210 -4.79 -14.18 1.37
C LEU A 210 -4.64 -14.94 0.05
N ASP A 211 -3.81 -14.44 -0.87
CA ASP A 211 -3.53 -15.10 -2.15
C ASP A 211 -2.87 -16.47 -1.95
N ILE A 212 -1.87 -16.56 -1.06
CA ILE A 212 -1.25 -17.83 -0.65
C ILE A 212 -2.29 -18.76 0.00
N ALA A 213 -3.14 -18.25 0.88
CA ALA A 213 -4.17 -19.05 1.52
C ALA A 213 -5.17 -19.61 0.49
N ILE A 214 -5.63 -18.79 -0.47
CA ILE A 214 -6.63 -19.21 -1.48
C ILE A 214 -6.04 -20.20 -2.50
N THR A 215 -4.78 -20.01 -2.89
CA THR A 215 -4.09 -20.89 -3.84
C THR A 215 -3.71 -22.24 -3.26
N THR A 216 -3.49 -22.32 -1.94
CA THR A 216 -3.18 -23.59 -1.23
C THR A 216 -4.42 -24.42 -0.86
N LEU A 217 -5.64 -23.87 -0.97
CA LEU A 217 -6.86 -24.63 -0.78
C LEU A 217 -7.02 -25.73 -1.85
N GLN A 218 -7.26 -26.97 -1.40
CA GLN A 218 -7.53 -28.11 -2.29
C GLN A 218 -8.90 -28.04 -2.97
N HIS A 219 -9.76 -27.16 -2.48
CA HIS A 219 -11.11 -26.90 -2.97
C HIS A 219 -11.12 -25.81 -4.05
N GLY A 220 -12.05 -25.93 -5.00
CA GLY A 220 -12.39 -24.84 -5.88
C GLY A 220 -13.08 -23.72 -5.11
N LEU A 221 -12.63 -22.48 -5.28
CA LEU A 221 -13.24 -21.30 -4.67
C LEU A 221 -13.74 -20.36 -5.76
N LEU A 222 -15.01 -19.95 -5.66
CA LEU A 222 -15.63 -18.96 -6.53
C LEU A 222 -16.40 -17.93 -5.67
N MET A 223 -16.21 -16.63 -5.92
CA MET A 223 -16.89 -15.56 -5.19
C MET A 223 -17.77 -14.75 -6.12
N LEU A 224 -18.99 -14.48 -5.68
CA LEU A 224 -19.98 -13.65 -6.36
C LEU A 224 -20.16 -12.32 -5.61
N ASP A 225 -20.31 -11.24 -6.37
CA ASP A 225 -20.69 -9.93 -5.84
C ASP A 225 -22.19 -9.82 -5.56
N GLU A 226 -22.62 -8.61 -5.24
CA GLU A 226 -24.01 -8.27 -4.94
C GLU A 226 -24.96 -8.32 -6.13
N ASN A 227 -24.43 -8.41 -7.35
CA ASN A 227 -25.21 -8.59 -8.57
C ASN A 227 -25.10 -10.01 -9.12
N GLY A 228 -24.45 -10.93 -8.40
CA GLY A 228 -24.24 -12.30 -8.87
C GLY A 228 -23.12 -12.44 -9.91
N MET A 229 -22.27 -11.42 -10.04
CA MET A 229 -21.11 -11.44 -10.94
C MET A 229 -19.92 -12.10 -10.25
N VAL A 230 -19.18 -12.91 -11.00
CA VAL A 230 -18.01 -13.60 -10.49
C VAL A 230 -16.86 -12.62 -10.33
N THR A 231 -16.36 -12.49 -9.11
CA THR A 231 -15.28 -11.54 -8.75
C THR A 231 -13.96 -12.22 -8.45
N LEU A 232 -13.98 -13.48 -8.00
CA LEU A 232 -12.79 -14.24 -7.68
C LEU A 232 -13.01 -15.71 -8.06
N VAL A 233 -11.99 -16.33 -8.65
CA VAL A 233 -11.95 -17.76 -8.93
C VAL A 233 -10.52 -18.24 -8.69
N ASN A 234 -10.32 -19.25 -7.83
CA ASN A 234 -9.00 -19.85 -7.65
C ASN A 234 -8.69 -20.86 -8.77
N GLU A 235 -7.42 -21.27 -8.91
CA GLU A 235 -7.02 -22.19 -9.99
C GLU A 235 -7.79 -23.51 -9.98
N ARG A 236 -8.11 -24.03 -8.78
CA ARG A 236 -8.82 -25.30 -8.64
C ARG A 236 -10.25 -25.21 -9.19
N ALA A 237 -10.98 -24.14 -8.84
CA ALA A 237 -12.30 -23.89 -9.40
C ALA A 237 -12.24 -23.67 -10.91
N LEU A 238 -11.22 -22.96 -11.42
CA LEU A 238 -11.04 -22.76 -12.85
C LEU A 238 -10.85 -24.10 -13.59
N LYS A 239 -10.04 -25.01 -13.03
CA LYS A 239 -9.86 -26.37 -13.58
C LYS A 239 -11.16 -27.16 -13.60
N THR A 240 -11.95 -27.11 -12.52
CA THR A 240 -13.26 -27.78 -12.45
C THR A 240 -14.26 -27.17 -13.45
N LEU A 241 -14.32 -25.84 -13.55
CA LEU A 241 -15.19 -25.13 -14.48
C LEU A 241 -14.81 -25.35 -15.95
N ALA A 242 -13.52 -25.54 -16.24
CA ALA A 242 -13.04 -25.86 -17.58
C ALA A 242 -13.57 -27.20 -18.11
N LEU A 243 -13.86 -28.17 -17.24
CA LEU A 243 -14.54 -29.43 -17.60
C LEU A 243 -15.93 -29.18 -18.21
N PHE A 244 -16.55 -28.06 -17.85
CA PHE A 244 -17.86 -27.63 -18.33
C PHE A 244 -17.78 -26.54 -19.41
N ASN A 245 -16.63 -26.41 -20.07
CA ASN A 245 -16.38 -25.42 -21.12
C ASN A 245 -16.44 -23.95 -20.65
N VAL A 246 -16.25 -23.70 -19.36
CA VAL A 246 -16.20 -22.34 -18.79
C VAL A 246 -14.74 -21.93 -18.55
N GLN A 247 -14.17 -21.13 -19.45
CA GLN A 247 -12.74 -20.75 -19.41
C GLN A 247 -12.47 -19.37 -18.79
N LYS A 248 -13.43 -18.42 -18.88
CA LYS A 248 -13.27 -17.05 -18.38
C LYS A 248 -14.43 -16.65 -17.47
N PRO A 249 -14.55 -17.26 -16.28
CA PRO A 249 -15.69 -17.02 -15.40
C PRO A 249 -15.70 -15.61 -14.78
N ILE A 250 -14.53 -14.97 -14.58
CA ILE A 250 -14.44 -13.64 -13.94
C ILE A 250 -15.19 -12.60 -14.78
N GLY A 251 -16.05 -11.82 -14.13
CA GLY A 251 -16.88 -10.81 -14.77
C GLY A 251 -18.11 -11.37 -15.50
N GLN A 252 -18.39 -12.67 -15.40
CA GLN A 252 -19.64 -13.26 -15.89
C GLN A 252 -20.67 -13.35 -14.75
N HIS A 253 -21.95 -13.27 -15.10
CA HIS A 253 -23.04 -13.55 -14.18
C HIS A 253 -23.14 -15.06 -13.93
N TYR A 254 -23.45 -15.48 -12.70
CA TYR A 254 -23.50 -16.90 -12.33
C TYR A 254 -24.46 -17.73 -13.20
N THR A 255 -25.53 -17.13 -13.72
CA THR A 255 -26.47 -17.81 -14.62
C THR A 255 -25.80 -18.30 -15.90
N ALA A 256 -24.86 -17.53 -16.47
CA ALA A 256 -24.12 -17.96 -17.66
C ALA A 256 -23.26 -19.21 -17.38
N ILE A 257 -22.74 -19.35 -16.16
CA ILE A 257 -22.00 -20.55 -15.74
C ILE A 257 -22.96 -21.74 -15.61
N LEU A 258 -24.13 -21.54 -15.00
CA LEU A 258 -25.17 -22.58 -14.87
C LEU A 258 -25.74 -23.00 -16.22
N ASP A 259 -25.91 -22.07 -17.15
CA ASP A 259 -26.35 -22.34 -18.52
C ASP A 259 -25.32 -23.16 -19.28
N ALA A 260 -24.02 -22.86 -19.11
CA ALA A 260 -22.95 -23.67 -19.67
C ALA A 260 -22.94 -25.09 -19.08
N LEU A 261 -23.07 -25.22 -17.76
CA LEU A 261 -23.25 -26.50 -17.08
C LEU A 261 -24.43 -27.30 -17.69
N ASN A 262 -25.58 -26.65 -17.88
CA ASN A 262 -26.77 -27.29 -18.43
C ASN A 262 -26.58 -27.70 -19.90
N ALA A 263 -25.98 -26.84 -20.72
CA ALA A 263 -25.70 -27.10 -22.13
C ALA A 263 -24.75 -28.27 -22.34
N THR A 264 -23.91 -28.58 -21.34
CA THR A 264 -23.08 -29.79 -21.43
C THR A 264 -23.93 -31.07 -21.31
N GLY A 265 -25.05 -31.06 -20.61
CA GLY A 265 -25.90 -32.24 -20.40
C GLY A 265 -25.29 -33.32 -19.52
N ARG A 266 -24.13 -33.09 -18.89
CA ARG A 266 -23.45 -34.07 -18.01
C ARG A 266 -23.88 -33.96 -16.55
N VAL A 267 -24.70 -32.96 -16.20
CA VAL A 267 -25.15 -32.70 -14.83
C VAL A 267 -26.68 -32.72 -14.82
N PRO A 268 -27.33 -33.41 -13.86
CA PRO A 268 -28.79 -33.44 -13.78
C PRO A 268 -29.40 -32.04 -13.63
N GLU A 269 -30.44 -31.72 -14.43
CA GLU A 269 -31.13 -30.43 -14.39
C GLU A 269 -31.61 -30.03 -12.99
N ARG A 270 -32.06 -31.02 -12.19
CA ARG A 270 -32.51 -30.80 -10.81
C ARG A 270 -31.40 -30.22 -9.92
N SER A 271 -30.15 -30.65 -10.10
CA SER A 271 -29.01 -30.15 -9.33
C SER A 271 -28.66 -28.72 -9.72
N ILE A 272 -28.76 -28.39 -11.01
CA ILE A 272 -28.52 -27.02 -11.52
C ILE A 272 -29.61 -26.07 -11.03
N ALA A 273 -30.88 -26.46 -11.13
CA ALA A 273 -32.02 -25.68 -10.64
C ALA A 273 -31.89 -25.37 -9.14
N ARG A 274 -31.51 -26.38 -8.34
CA ARG A 274 -31.29 -26.21 -6.89
C ARG A 274 -30.15 -25.23 -6.59
N LEU A 275 -29.03 -25.30 -7.32
CA LEU A 275 -27.94 -24.34 -7.17
C LEU A 275 -28.35 -22.93 -7.57
N SER A 276 -29.09 -22.78 -8.68
CA SER A 276 -29.63 -21.49 -9.11
C SER A 276 -30.53 -20.87 -8.05
N GLU A 277 -31.43 -21.66 -7.47
CA GLU A 277 -32.32 -21.20 -6.41
C GLU A 277 -31.54 -20.78 -5.15
N MET A 278 -30.57 -21.61 -4.72
CA MET A 278 -29.74 -21.31 -3.56
C MET A 278 -28.93 -20.03 -3.73
N ILE A 279 -28.31 -19.82 -4.90
CA ILE A 279 -27.54 -18.60 -5.21
C ILE A 279 -28.48 -17.39 -5.29
N GLY A 280 -29.62 -17.53 -5.97
CA GLY A 280 -30.61 -16.45 -6.14
C GLY A 280 -31.24 -16.00 -4.82
N GLN A 281 -31.57 -16.93 -3.93
CA GLN A 281 -32.12 -16.65 -2.60
C GLN A 281 -31.03 -16.30 -1.56
N ARG A 282 -29.75 -16.46 -1.93
CA ARG A 282 -28.57 -16.32 -1.03
C ARG A 282 -28.65 -17.18 0.22
N THR A 283 -29.26 -18.34 0.12
CA THR A 283 -29.40 -19.28 1.23
C THR A 283 -28.13 -20.11 1.36
N SER A 284 -27.49 -20.08 2.52
CA SER A 284 -26.31 -20.92 2.76
C SER A 284 -26.71 -22.40 2.83
N GLY A 285 -25.94 -23.28 2.21
CA GLY A 285 -26.27 -24.69 2.14
C GLY A 285 -25.31 -25.50 1.28
N LYS A 286 -25.61 -26.78 1.13
CA LYS A 286 -24.82 -27.73 0.33
C LYS A 286 -25.65 -28.26 -0.84
N GLY A 287 -25.04 -28.30 -2.02
CA GLY A 287 -25.56 -28.94 -3.22
C GLY A 287 -24.59 -30.03 -3.69
N LEU A 288 -25.13 -31.08 -4.30
CA LEU A 288 -24.35 -32.16 -4.92
C LEU A 288 -24.46 -32.06 -6.44
N LEU A 289 -23.30 -32.02 -7.09
CA LEU A 289 -23.15 -32.11 -8.54
C LEU A 289 -22.54 -33.46 -8.87
N SER A 290 -23.36 -34.37 -9.41
CA SER A 290 -22.86 -35.62 -10.00
C SER A 290 -22.70 -35.42 -11.49
N ILE A 291 -21.52 -35.76 -12.02
CA ILE A 291 -21.20 -35.67 -13.44
C ILE A 291 -21.29 -37.07 -14.06
N ASP A 292 -21.90 -37.18 -15.23
CA ASP A 292 -21.86 -38.38 -16.06
C ASP A 292 -20.41 -38.80 -16.33
N GLY A 293 -20.00 -39.93 -15.74
CA GLY A 293 -18.60 -40.37 -15.68
C GLY A 293 -18.08 -40.68 -14.27
N GLY A 294 -18.93 -40.54 -13.24
CA GLY A 294 -18.62 -40.99 -11.87
C GLY A 294 -17.91 -39.96 -11.00
N ALA A 295 -17.74 -38.72 -11.46
CA ALA A 295 -17.18 -37.65 -10.66
C ALA A 295 -18.28 -36.97 -9.83
N HIS A 296 -18.00 -36.73 -8.55
CA HIS A 296 -18.92 -36.12 -7.60
C HIS A 296 -18.31 -34.86 -6.98
N TYR A 297 -19.00 -33.73 -7.12
CA TYR A 297 -18.61 -32.46 -6.54
C TYR A 297 -19.64 -31.98 -5.51
N GLU A 298 -19.18 -31.67 -4.29
CA GLU A 298 -19.98 -30.99 -3.28
C GLU A 298 -19.78 -29.47 -3.43
N VAL A 299 -20.86 -28.74 -3.70
CA VAL A 299 -20.87 -27.29 -3.76
C VAL A 299 -21.44 -26.73 -2.48
N THR A 300 -20.60 -26.12 -1.65
CA THR A 300 -21.03 -25.40 -0.44
C THR A 300 -21.18 -23.92 -0.77
N LEU A 301 -22.39 -23.40 -0.64
CA LEU A 301 -22.68 -21.98 -0.75
C LEU A 301 -22.71 -21.35 0.64
N SER A 302 -21.89 -20.34 0.85
CA SER A 302 -21.89 -19.50 2.05
C SER A 302 -22.15 -18.05 1.65
N SER A 303 -23.29 -17.52 2.06
CA SER A 303 -23.66 -16.12 1.79
C SER A 303 -23.53 -15.30 3.06
N ARG A 304 -22.74 -14.22 3.01
CA ARG A 304 -22.60 -13.25 4.11
C ARG A 304 -22.76 -11.84 3.57
N ARG A 305 -23.71 -11.09 4.15
CA ARG A 305 -24.08 -9.74 3.69
C ARG A 305 -24.45 -9.76 2.20
N SER A 306 -23.77 -8.95 1.38
CA SER A 306 -24.03 -8.80 -0.05
C SER A 306 -23.14 -9.66 -0.96
N ARG A 307 -22.33 -10.59 -0.41
CA ARG A 307 -21.47 -11.48 -1.20
C ARG A 307 -21.74 -12.95 -0.91
N SER A 308 -21.50 -13.77 -1.92
CA SER A 308 -21.68 -15.22 -1.85
C SER A 308 -20.38 -15.93 -2.24
N VAL A 309 -20.02 -16.95 -1.48
CA VAL A 309 -18.82 -17.78 -1.72
C VAL A 309 -19.28 -19.20 -2.00
N LEU A 310 -18.83 -19.75 -3.12
CA LEU A 310 -19.03 -21.13 -3.51
C LEU A 310 -17.71 -21.88 -3.36
N LEU A 311 -17.76 -22.95 -2.57
CA LEU A 311 -16.67 -23.91 -2.42
C LEU A 311 -17.03 -25.18 -3.17
N LEU A 312 -16.20 -25.61 -4.11
CA LEU A 312 -16.34 -26.86 -4.86
C LEU A 312 -15.33 -27.87 -4.31
N GLU A 313 -15.84 -28.91 -3.65
CA GLU A 313 -15.04 -30.04 -3.18
C GLU A 313 -15.21 -31.22 -4.15
N ASP A 314 -14.10 -31.82 -4.58
CA ASP A 314 -14.15 -33.11 -5.27
C ASP A 314 -14.30 -34.21 -4.21
N ILE A 315 -15.48 -34.80 -4.14
CA ILE A 315 -15.81 -35.87 -3.18
C ILE A 315 -15.91 -37.23 -3.88
N THR A 316 -15.38 -37.35 -5.10
CA THR A 316 -15.45 -38.58 -5.91
C THR A 316 -14.87 -39.78 -5.15
N GLU A 317 -13.68 -39.63 -4.56
CA GLU A 317 -13.04 -40.69 -3.78
C GLU A 317 -13.86 -41.07 -2.54
N ARG A 318 -14.46 -40.07 -1.86
CA ARG A 318 -15.32 -40.30 -0.70
C ARG A 318 -16.57 -41.09 -1.07
N VAL A 319 -17.27 -40.67 -2.13
CA VAL A 319 -18.52 -41.32 -2.58
C VAL A 319 -18.23 -42.73 -3.10
N THR A 320 -17.20 -42.92 -3.93
CA THR A 320 -16.85 -44.24 -4.46
C THR A 320 -16.39 -45.21 -3.37
N ALA A 321 -15.69 -44.73 -2.34
CA ALA A 321 -15.33 -45.55 -1.17
C ALA A 321 -16.57 -45.97 -0.37
N GLU A 322 -17.51 -45.05 -0.12
CA GLU A 322 -18.78 -45.34 0.55
C GLU A 322 -19.63 -46.36 -0.23
N GLU A 323 -19.76 -46.19 -1.54
CA GLU A 323 -20.45 -47.13 -2.42
C GLU A 323 -19.79 -48.51 -2.38
N ARG A 324 -18.46 -48.58 -2.41
CA ARG A 324 -17.73 -49.84 -2.31
C ARG A 324 -17.92 -50.53 -0.96
N ILE A 325 -17.91 -49.77 0.15
CA ILE A 325 -18.19 -50.31 1.49
C ILE A 325 -19.61 -50.87 1.54
N ASN A 326 -20.60 -50.12 1.03
CA ASN A 326 -21.99 -50.55 0.99
C ASN A 326 -22.17 -51.80 0.10
N PHE A 327 -21.48 -51.83 -1.03
CA PHE A 327 -21.45 -52.99 -1.93
C PHE A 327 -20.90 -54.23 -1.21
N ILE A 328 -19.75 -54.14 -0.54
CA ILE A 328 -19.16 -55.26 0.24
C ILE A 328 -20.07 -55.69 1.40
N ALA A 329 -20.80 -54.76 2.02
CA ALA A 329 -21.74 -55.08 3.08
C ALA A 329 -22.99 -55.83 2.59
N ARG A 330 -23.35 -55.71 1.31
CA ARG A 330 -24.55 -56.32 0.71
C ARG A 330 -24.25 -57.46 -0.27
N HIS A 331 -23.04 -57.56 -0.79
CA HIS A 331 -22.63 -58.53 -1.80
C HIS A 331 -21.42 -59.35 -1.34
N ASP A 332 -21.34 -60.59 -1.81
CA ASP A 332 -20.18 -61.45 -1.61
C ASP A 332 -19.02 -61.01 -2.51
N THR A 333 -17.84 -60.79 -1.92
CA THR A 333 -16.68 -60.22 -2.62
C THR A 333 -16.05 -61.12 -3.68
N LEU A 334 -16.34 -62.43 -3.67
CA LEU A 334 -15.79 -63.39 -4.64
C LEU A 334 -16.75 -63.63 -5.82
N THR A 335 -18.06 -63.56 -5.58
CA THR A 335 -19.08 -63.91 -6.58
C THR A 335 -19.90 -62.73 -7.10
N GLU A 336 -19.77 -61.54 -6.50
CA GLU A 336 -20.56 -60.33 -6.76
C GLU A 336 -22.09 -60.50 -6.54
N LEU A 337 -22.53 -61.67 -6.06
CA LEU A 337 -23.91 -61.98 -5.76
C LEU A 337 -24.33 -61.39 -4.40
N PRO A 338 -25.64 -61.12 -4.17
CA PRO A 338 -26.14 -60.71 -2.88
C PRO A 338 -25.70 -61.68 -1.79
N ASN A 339 -25.15 -61.15 -0.70
CA ASN A 339 -24.76 -61.98 0.44
C ASN A 339 -26.00 -62.52 1.15
N ARG A 340 -25.82 -63.50 2.05
CA ARG A 340 -26.94 -64.19 2.72
C ARG A 340 -27.89 -63.23 3.44
N SER A 341 -27.38 -62.13 4.01
CA SER A 341 -28.20 -61.14 4.71
C SER A 341 -29.05 -60.35 3.73
N TYR A 342 -28.44 -59.80 2.67
CA TYR A 342 -29.12 -58.98 1.67
C TYR A 342 -30.09 -59.80 0.81
N PHE A 343 -29.76 -61.05 0.49
CA PHE A 343 -30.68 -61.98 -0.17
C PHE A 343 -31.93 -62.24 0.69
N GLY A 344 -31.76 -62.39 2.01
CA GLY A 344 -32.87 -62.55 2.94
C GLY A 344 -33.81 -61.34 2.94
N GLU A 345 -33.27 -60.12 2.92
CA GLU A 345 -34.05 -58.88 2.80
C GLU A 345 -34.83 -58.83 1.49
N LEU A 346 -34.17 -59.09 0.35
CA LEU A 346 -34.81 -59.09 -0.97
C LEU A 346 -35.94 -60.13 -1.07
N ALA A 347 -35.73 -61.33 -0.53
CA ALA A 347 -36.74 -62.38 -0.51
C ALA A 347 -37.95 -61.99 0.35
N LEU A 348 -37.72 -61.38 1.51
CA LEU A 348 -38.78 -60.91 2.40
C LEU A 348 -39.58 -59.77 1.75
N GLU A 349 -38.89 -58.83 1.10
CA GLU A 349 -39.50 -57.69 0.40
C GLU A 349 -40.36 -58.15 -0.80
N ALA A 350 -39.90 -59.16 -1.54
CA ALA A 350 -40.67 -59.77 -2.63
C ALA A 350 -41.93 -60.48 -2.13
N LEU A 351 -41.83 -61.23 -1.02
CA LEU A 351 -42.98 -61.87 -0.38
C LEU A 351 -44.01 -60.84 0.12
N GLN A 352 -43.55 -59.72 0.69
CA GLN A 352 -44.43 -58.64 1.13
C GLN A 352 -45.11 -57.92 -0.05
N LYS A 353 -44.41 -57.66 -1.15
CA LYS A 353 -45.00 -57.08 -2.37
C LYS A 353 -46.05 -58.01 -2.99
N GLN A 354 -45.81 -59.32 -3.02
CA GLN A 354 -46.81 -60.31 -3.45
C GLN A 354 -48.01 -60.38 -2.51
N ALA A 355 -47.81 -60.33 -1.20
CA ALA A 355 -48.90 -60.29 -0.23
C ALA A 355 -49.76 -59.01 -0.34
N ALA A 356 -49.14 -57.87 -0.68
CA ALA A 356 -49.85 -56.61 -0.93
C ALA A 356 -50.58 -56.59 -2.28
N ALA A 357 -50.01 -57.20 -3.33
CA ALA A 357 -50.65 -57.36 -4.64
C ALA A 357 -51.83 -58.34 -4.59
N GLY A 358 -51.72 -59.41 -3.81
CA GLY A 358 -52.80 -60.38 -3.57
C GLY A 358 -53.99 -59.84 -2.75
N ARG A 359 -53.83 -58.69 -2.07
CA ARG A 359 -54.92 -57.98 -1.37
C ARG A 359 -55.63 -56.93 -2.23
N ARG A 360 -55.22 -56.73 -3.50
CA ARG A 360 -55.79 -55.75 -4.45
C ARG A 360 -56.49 -56.37 -5.65
N ALA A 361 -56.55 -57.70 -5.76
CA ALA A 361 -57.45 -58.38 -6.69
C ALA A 361 -58.79 -58.66 -5.97
N PRO A 362 -59.94 -58.40 -6.62
CA PRO A 362 -61.25 -58.20 -5.98
C PRO A 362 -61.80 -59.41 -5.22
#